data_AF-L8M1A7-F1
#
_entry.id   AF-L8M1A7-F1
#
_cell.length_a   1.000
_cell.length_b   1.000
_cell.length_c   1.000
_cell.angle_alpha   90.00
_cell.angle_beta   90.00
_cell.angle_gamma   90.00
#
_symmetry.space_group_name_H-M   'P 1'
#
loop_
_entity.id
_entity.type
_entity.pdbx_description
1 polymer ?
#
loop_
_entity_poly.entity_id
_entity_poly.type
_entity_poly.pdbx_seq_one_letter_code
_entity_poly.pdbx_strand_id
1 'polypeptide(L)'
;MTTTSFRLDDDLENQLNSIAKNLSRSKSWIINDALRLYIAREEKKQQMLRETEEALADLEAGRVVSGEEVMKWLETWGTANETKAPKL
;
A
#
# COMPACT_ATOMS: atom_id res chain seq x y z
N MET A 1 7.35 -26.29 7.14
CA MET A 1 8.14 -25.31 6.38
C MET A 1 8.34 -25.86 4.98
N THR A 2 8.00 -25.08 3.95
CA THR A 2 8.28 -25.42 2.54
C THR A 2 9.56 -24.73 2.12
N THR A 3 10.39 -25.42 1.32
CA THR A 3 11.64 -24.86 0.81
C THR A 3 11.44 -24.47 -0.65
N THR A 4 11.71 -23.22 -0.98
CA THR A 4 11.74 -22.73 -2.36
C THR A 4 13.19 -22.45 -2.74
N SER A 5 13.69 -23.14 -3.76
CA SER A 5 15.05 -22.94 -4.29
C SER A 5 15.02 -21.99 -5.48
N PHE A 6 15.90 -21.00 -5.48
CA PHE A 6 16.06 -20.06 -6.59
C PHE A 6 17.55 -19.76 -6.79
N ARG A 7 17.92 -19.34 -7.99
CA ARG A 7 19.29 -18.90 -8.30
C ARG A 7 19.45 -17.44 -7.93
N LEU A 8 20.52 -17.11 -7.22
CA LEU A 8 21.01 -15.75 -7.09
C LEU A 8 22.18 -15.58 -8.05
N ASP A 9 22.26 -14.43 -8.69
CA ASP A 9 23.49 -14.01 -9.34
C ASP A 9 24.55 -13.65 -8.28
N ASP A 10 25.82 -13.69 -8.70
CA ASP A 10 26.97 -13.50 -7.82
C ASP A 10 26.96 -12.12 -7.14
N ASP A 11 26.52 -11.08 -7.85
CA ASP A 11 26.45 -9.72 -7.32
C ASP A 11 25.42 -9.61 -6.19
N LEU A 12 24.23 -10.17 -6.39
CA LEU A 12 23.18 -10.20 -5.39
C LEU A 12 23.55 -11.07 -4.18
N GLU A 13 24.23 -12.20 -4.39
CA GLU A 13 24.74 -13.01 -3.29
C GLU A 13 25.76 -12.24 -2.45
N ASN A 14 26.69 -11.53 -3.07
CA ASN A 14 27.67 -10.71 -2.37
C ASN A 14 27.02 -9.59 -1.55
N GLN A 15 26.02 -8.91 -2.12
CA GLN A 15 25.24 -7.90 -1.40
C GLN A 15 24.49 -8.50 -0.20
N LEU A 16 23.83 -9.64 -0.39
CA LEU A 16 23.11 -10.34 0.67
C LEU A 16 24.04 -10.77 1.81
N ASN A 17 25.23 -11.29 1.49
CA ASN A 17 26.25 -11.64 2.49
C ASN A 17 26.69 -10.42 3.31
N SER A 18 26.92 -9.28 2.65
CA SER A 18 27.30 -8.02 3.31
C SER A 18 26.22 -7.52 4.28
N ILE A 19 24.96 -7.48 3.81
CA ILE A 19 23.81 -7.05 4.62
C ILE A 19 23.61 -7.99 5.82
N ALA A 20 23.65 -9.31 5.58
CA ALA A 20 23.50 -10.31 6.63
C ALA A 20 24.56 -10.14 7.74
N LYS A 21 25.82 -9.88 7.36
CA LYS A 21 26.91 -9.61 8.30
C LYS A 21 26.68 -8.31 9.08
N ASN A 22 26.34 -7.23 8.40
CA ASN A 22 26.12 -5.92 9.04
C ASN A 22 24.96 -5.94 10.03
N LEU A 23 23.87 -6.65 9.70
CA LEU A 23 22.68 -6.75 10.54
C LEU A 23 22.77 -7.90 11.57
N SER A 24 23.84 -8.71 11.54
CA SER A 24 23.97 -9.93 12.36
C SER A 24 22.76 -10.86 12.24
N ARG A 25 22.28 -11.06 11.01
CA ARG A 25 21.13 -11.91 10.68
C ARG A 25 21.51 -12.98 9.66
N SER A 26 20.77 -14.09 9.64
CA SER A 26 20.96 -15.12 8.62
C SER A 26 20.44 -14.65 7.26
N LYS A 27 21.03 -15.14 6.16
CA LYS A 27 20.56 -14.89 4.80
C LYS A 27 19.08 -15.24 4.63
N SER A 28 18.66 -16.38 5.18
CA SER A 28 17.26 -16.82 5.13
C SER A 28 16.31 -15.86 5.85
N TRP A 29 16.72 -15.25 6.96
CA TRP A 29 15.91 -14.24 7.64
C TRP A 29 15.73 -13.01 6.75
N ILE A 30 16.80 -12.51 6.14
CA ILE A 30 16.78 -11.35 5.23
C ILE A 30 15.91 -11.62 3.99
N ILE A 31 16.06 -12.80 3.38
CA ILE A 31 15.27 -13.19 2.20
C ILE A 31 13.77 -13.24 2.55
N ASN A 32 13.41 -13.83 3.69
CA ASN A 32 12.01 -13.90 4.11
C ASN A 32 11.43 -12.52 4.41
N ASP A 33 12.21 -11.64 5.05
CA ASP A 33 11.79 -10.28 5.34
C ASP A 33 11.56 -9.48 4.05
N ALA A 34 12.52 -9.53 3.13
CA ALA A 34 12.40 -8.90 1.82
C ALA A 34 11.19 -9.41 1.02
N LEU A 35 10.93 -10.72 1.07
CA LEU A 35 9.79 -11.33 0.39
C LEU A 35 8.46 -10.84 0.98
N ARG A 36 8.35 -10.73 2.31
CA ARG A 36 7.14 -10.18 2.97
C ARG A 36 6.90 -8.73 2.56
N LEU A 37 7.96 -7.92 2.55
CA LEU A 37 7.87 -6.51 2.14
C LEU A 37 7.45 -6.38 0.67
N TYR A 38 7.99 -7.23 -0.20
CA TYR A 38 7.62 -7.26 -1.61
C TYR A 38 6.16 -7.63 -1.82
N ILE A 39 5.69 -8.71 -1.17
CA ILE A 39 4.30 -9.17 -1.27
C ILE A 39 3.35 -8.06 -0.77
N ALA A 40 3.61 -7.50 0.41
CA ALA A 40 2.77 -6.43 0.96
C ALA A 40 2.70 -5.20 0.04
N ARG A 41 3.81 -4.85 -0.63
CA ARG A 41 3.84 -3.76 -1.61
C ARG A 41 2.99 -4.10 -2.83
N GLU A 42 3.09 -5.32 -3.35
CA GLU A 42 2.32 -5.73 -4.53
C GLU A 42 0.82 -5.79 -4.21
N GLU A 43 0.44 -6.36 -3.06
CA GLU A 43 -0.95 -6.39 -2.60
C GLU A 43 -1.53 -4.97 -2.47
N LYS A 44 -0.78 -4.04 -1.87
CA LYS A 44 -1.18 -2.64 -1.77
C LYS A 44 -1.36 -1.99 -3.14
N LYS A 45 -0.44 -2.24 -4.08
CA LYS A 45 -0.55 -1.72 -5.45
C LYS A 45 -1.81 -2.23 -6.14
N GLN A 46 -2.10 -3.53 -6.02
CA GLN A 46 -3.30 -4.13 -6.60
C GLN A 46 -4.57 -3.59 -5.95
N GLN A 47 -4.56 -3.34 -4.64
CA GLN A 47 -5.67 -2.68 -3.96
C GLN A 47 -5.91 -1.27 -4.50
N MET A 48 -4.86 -0.45 -4.58
CA MET A 48 -4.97 0.92 -5.11
C MET A 48 -5.49 0.95 -6.55
N LEU A 49 -5.09 -0.01 -7.39
CA LEU A 49 -5.60 -0.15 -8.76
C LEU A 49 -7.11 -0.42 -8.75
N ARG A 50 -7.58 -1.39 -7.97
CA ARG A 50 -9.02 -1.68 -7.86
C ARG A 50 -9.82 -0.49 -7.35
N GLU A 51 -9.34 0.18 -6.30
CA GLU A 51 -9.98 1.38 -5.76
C GLU A 51 -10.04 2.52 -6.80
N THR A 52 -9.01 2.64 -7.65
CA THR A 52 -9.00 3.63 -8.74
C THR A 52 -10.03 3.28 -9.82
N GLU A 53 -10.13 2.01 -10.20
CA GLU A 53 -11.14 1.53 -11.17
C GLU A 53 -12.56 1.76 -10.66
N GLU A 54 -12.82 1.46 -9.39
CA GLU A 54 -14.10 1.74 -8.73
C GLU A 54 -14.43 3.23 -8.73
N ALA A 55 -13.47 4.08 -8.36
CA ALA A 55 -13.65 5.54 -8.39
C ALA A 55 -13.93 6.08 -9.80
N LEU A 56 -13.27 5.53 -10.83
CA LEU A 56 -13.55 5.89 -12.23
C LEU A 56 -14.97 5.48 -12.63
N ALA A 57 -15.42 4.29 -12.24
CA ALA A 57 -16.78 3.83 -12.51
C ALA A 57 -17.85 4.68 -11.78
N ASP A 58 -17.54 5.20 -10.59
CA ASP A 58 -18.39 6.15 -9.87
C ASP A 58 -18.50 7.49 -10.60
N LEU A 59 -17.38 8.02 -11.11
CA LEU A 59 -17.36 9.24 -11.92
C LEU A 59 -18.21 9.08 -13.19
N GLU A 60 -18.04 7.98 -13.93
CA GLU A 60 -18.80 7.70 -15.15
C GLU A 60 -20.30 7.55 -14.89
N ALA A 61 -20.67 6.97 -13.75
CA ALA A 61 -22.07 6.81 -13.36
C ALA A 61 -22.68 8.06 -12.70
N GLY A 62 -21.90 9.14 -12.53
CA GLY A 62 -22.33 10.35 -11.83
C GLY A 62 -22.55 10.16 -10.33
N ARG A 63 -22.03 9.08 -9.73
CA ARG A 63 -22.02 8.85 -8.29
C ARG A 63 -20.90 9.67 -7.66
N VAL A 64 -21.09 10.99 -7.64
CA VAL A 64 -20.12 11.96 -7.12
C VAL A 64 -20.82 13.01 -6.27
N VAL A 65 -20.10 13.57 -5.31
CA VAL A 65 -20.57 14.70 -4.51
C VAL A 65 -19.75 15.94 -4.84
N SER A 66 -20.35 17.13 -4.75
CA SER A 66 -19.64 18.38 -5.03
C SER A 66 -18.47 18.58 -4.07
N GLY A 67 -17.30 18.91 -4.61
CA GLY A 67 -16.13 19.26 -3.80
C GLY A 67 -16.40 20.47 -2.89
N GLU A 68 -17.22 21.43 -3.31
CA GLU A 68 -17.58 22.59 -2.48
C GLU A 68 -18.44 22.18 -1.28
N GLU A 69 -19.39 21.25 -1.47
CA GLU A 69 -20.22 20.73 -0.38
C GLU A 69 -19.39 19.93 0.62
N VAL A 70 -18.43 19.14 0.13
CA VAL A 70 -17.48 18.40 0.98
C VAL A 70 -16.61 19.37 1.77
N MET A 71 -16.07 20.43 1.15
CA MET A 71 -15.24 21.42 1.84
C MET A 71 -16.03 22.17 2.92
N LYS A 72 -17.24 22.63 2.62
CA LYS A 72 -18.13 23.27 3.61
C LYS A 72 -18.42 22.34 4.80
N TRP A 73 -18.62 21.05 4.53
CA TRP A 73 -18.82 20.08 5.59
C TRP A 73 -17.57 19.90 6.46
N LEU A 74 -16.39 19.73 5.84
CA LEU A 74 -15.11 19.57 6.55
C LEU A 74 -14.78 20.79 7.42
N GLU A 75 -15.13 22.00 7.00
CA GLU A 75 -14.97 23.23 7.80
C GLU A 75 -15.75 23.21 9.11
N THR A 76 -16.83 22.42 9.20
CA THR A 76 -17.65 22.33 10.41
C THR A 76 -17.13 21.33 11.44
N TRP A 77 -16.16 20.48 11.07
CA TRP A 77 -15.63 19.42 11.95
C TRP A 77 -14.95 19.98 13.20
N GLY A 78 -15.23 19.38 14.36
CA GLY A 78 -14.64 19.81 15.63
C GLY A 78 -15.21 21.13 16.16
N THR A 79 -16.30 21.63 15.56
CA THR A 79 -17.05 22.79 16.03
C THR A 79 -18.37 22.37 16.64
N ALA A 80 -19.03 23.27 17.38
CA ALA A 80 -20.38 23.05 17.88
C ALA A 80 -21.45 22.94 16.76
N ASN A 81 -21.10 23.30 15.51
CA ASN A 81 -22.02 23.33 14.37
C ASN A 81 -21.67 22.24 13.33
N GLU A 82 -21.09 21.12 13.75
CA GLU A 82 -20.76 20.02 12.85
C GLU A 82 -21.99 19.54 12.07
N THR A 83 -21.87 19.54 10.74
CA THR A 83 -22.95 19.18 9.82
C THR A 83 -22.85 17.72 9.36
N LYS A 84 -23.94 17.19 8.79
CA LYS A 84 -23.95 15.82 8.26
C LYS A 84 -23.14 15.74 6.97
N ALA A 85 -22.49 14.60 6.76
CA ALA A 85 -21.76 14.31 5.53
C ALA A 85 -22.65 14.50 4.29
N PRO A 86 -22.13 15.15 3.24
CA PRO A 86 -22.75 15.17 1.92
C PRO A 86 -22.98 13.74 1.42
N LYS A 87 -24.09 13.51 0.71
CA LYS A 87 -24.48 12.18 0.25
C LYS A 87 -24.30 12.06 -1.26
N LEU A 88 -23.82 10.89 -1.68
CA LEU A 88 -23.90 10.39 -3.05
C LEU A 88 -25.37 10.16 -3.46
#